data_AF-A0A815LFC7-F1
#
_entry.id   AF-A0A815LFC7-F1
#
_cell.length_a   1.000
_cell.length_b   1.000
_cell.length_c   1.000
_cell.angle_alpha   90.00
_cell.angle_beta   90.00
_cell.angle_gamma   90.00
#
_symmetry.space_group_name_H-M   'P 1'
#
loop_
_entity.id
_entity.type
_entity.pdbx_description
1 polymer ?
#
loop_
_entity_poly.entity_id
_entity_poly.type
_entity_poly.pdbx_seq_one_letter_code
_entity_poly.pdbx_strand_id
1 'polypeptide(L)'
;MSTSDKRYFQHTLHYFPSVENDASRVTWAHAVNSREKLEEALKSPLMFIEADILIGSSSPGPIMAHPPHTTSDLTFSEFLREIKSTSKGLKLDFKDINALQSCLNELETQKDNINGPIILNADIVRANPQCAQPIDAQRFLSESLAFAFRVIPQLMISFSLGWTTIYDRTSNSYTWSSVINMYRTITKNDNYSLFNFEITFPIRLSLALNSFEQLHWLATVTKSGLTFWSPIDEVEYTNENLIRLSKFREHFSRSLIYYDLPSPFDRWINETISKPNEKDICPSMKDHWHTTTGQEDDVLVSDFSAVLLKSNVFLRTKQTFDSTVDCTWSGTIEFLSDASSQSQAVLCYLAETEHTSKAGMTITISKTGSIEVVYENSQGSSQSDESLVFPSYAYAFRIKDSISTIHIEISSLHIENLSSLSSTPTSIELTVFLDTNRRRITSSDEDKHFHAAVMGQNIEHMSSTNHIPNGGIIFSRLRLTQELISTD
;
A
#
# COMPACT_ATOMS: atom_id res chain seq x y z
N MET A 1 19.61 -7.30 24.11
CA MET A 1 18.70 -8.24 23.44
C MET A 1 17.39 -8.27 24.22
N SER A 2 16.41 -7.45 23.83
CA SER A 2 15.07 -7.47 24.44
C SER A 2 14.19 -8.49 23.71
N THR A 3 13.36 -9.16 24.48
CA THR A 3 12.48 -10.29 24.11
C THR A 3 11.20 -9.86 23.38
N SER A 4 11.19 -8.72 22.71
CA SER A 4 10.00 -8.10 22.09
C SER A 4 9.88 -8.30 20.57
N ASP A 5 10.76 -9.08 19.95
CA ASP A 5 10.81 -9.24 18.48
C ASP A 5 10.65 -10.71 18.04
N LYS A 6 9.84 -11.51 18.76
CA LYS A 6 9.35 -12.81 18.26
C LYS A 6 8.22 -12.61 17.24
N ARG A 7 8.52 -11.82 16.23
CA ARG A 7 7.79 -11.77 14.99
C ARG A 7 8.16 -13.06 14.26
N TYR A 8 7.19 -13.95 13.98
CA TYR A 8 7.38 -15.22 13.25
C TYR A 8 7.67 -14.96 11.75
N PHE A 9 8.64 -14.09 11.49
CA PHE A 9 9.00 -13.66 10.14
C PHE A 9 9.90 -14.72 9.51
N GLN A 10 9.55 -15.11 8.27
CA GLN A 10 10.37 -15.87 7.32
C GLN A 10 10.41 -17.39 7.51
N HIS A 11 9.29 -18.01 7.88
CA HIS A 11 9.21 -19.47 7.92
C HIS A 11 9.30 -20.11 6.53
N THR A 12 8.61 -19.56 5.53
CA THR A 12 8.43 -20.27 4.25
C THR A 12 9.75 -20.50 3.51
N LEU A 13 10.61 -19.49 3.40
CA LEU A 13 11.90 -19.64 2.71
C LEU A 13 12.92 -20.46 3.52
N HIS A 14 12.85 -20.42 4.86
CA HIS A 14 13.71 -21.25 5.71
C HIS A 14 13.44 -22.75 5.52
N TYR A 15 12.21 -23.12 5.14
CA TYR A 15 11.89 -24.51 4.79
C TYR A 15 12.63 -24.98 3.53
N PHE A 16 12.88 -24.06 2.58
CA PHE A 16 13.55 -24.35 1.32
C PHE A 16 14.94 -23.69 1.27
N PRO A 17 15.94 -24.21 2.02
CA PRO A 17 17.26 -23.55 2.11
C PRO A 17 17.96 -23.37 0.76
N SER A 18 17.61 -24.18 -0.24
CA SER A 18 18.13 -24.07 -1.62
C SER A 18 17.73 -22.78 -2.33
N VAL A 19 16.77 -22.01 -1.83
CA VAL A 19 16.38 -20.71 -2.39
C VAL A 19 17.25 -19.56 -1.89
N GLU A 20 18.13 -19.79 -0.90
CA GLU A 20 19.08 -18.79 -0.37
C GLU A 20 18.41 -17.46 0.02
N ASN A 21 17.23 -17.54 0.66
CA ASN A 21 16.41 -16.39 1.06
C ASN A 21 15.96 -15.48 -0.11
N ASP A 22 15.92 -16.01 -1.33
CA ASP A 22 15.35 -15.35 -2.50
C ASP A 22 14.02 -16.00 -2.91
N ALA A 23 12.93 -15.28 -2.68
CA ALA A 23 11.56 -15.73 -2.96
C ALA A 23 11.29 -15.98 -4.45
N SER A 24 12.08 -15.42 -5.37
CA SER A 24 11.89 -15.70 -6.81
C SER A 24 12.30 -17.11 -7.23
N ARG A 25 13.13 -17.77 -6.42
CA ARG A 25 13.60 -19.14 -6.69
C ARG A 25 12.58 -20.18 -6.26
N VAL A 26 11.51 -19.76 -5.57
CA VAL A 26 10.36 -20.61 -5.25
C VAL A 26 9.57 -20.88 -6.53
N THR A 27 9.31 -22.15 -6.79
CA THR A 27 8.63 -22.63 -7.99
C THR A 27 7.29 -23.27 -7.65
N TRP A 28 6.35 -23.15 -8.58
CA TRP A 28 4.93 -23.43 -8.34
C TRP A 28 4.40 -24.41 -9.37
N ALA A 29 3.70 -25.44 -8.90
CA ALA A 29 2.75 -26.19 -9.71
C ALA A 29 1.40 -25.48 -9.61
N HIS A 30 0.96 -24.86 -10.70
CA HIS A 30 -0.22 -23.99 -10.74
C HIS A 30 -1.51 -24.76 -11.08
N ALA A 31 -2.60 -24.41 -10.40
CA ALA A 31 -3.96 -24.93 -10.61
C ALA A 31 -4.04 -26.46 -10.64
N VAL A 32 -3.51 -27.11 -9.61
CA VAL A 32 -3.43 -28.58 -9.44
C VAL A 32 -4.78 -29.14 -8.96
N ASN A 33 -5.77 -29.03 -9.84
CA ASN A 33 -7.19 -29.28 -9.55
C ASN A 33 -7.71 -30.64 -10.05
N SER A 34 -6.82 -31.58 -10.33
CA SER A 34 -7.20 -32.93 -10.78
C SER A 34 -6.17 -33.95 -10.33
N ARG A 35 -6.56 -35.22 -10.31
CA ARG A 35 -5.66 -36.32 -9.92
C ARG A 35 -4.43 -36.40 -10.82
N GLU A 36 -4.62 -36.25 -12.13
CA GLU A 36 -3.53 -36.25 -13.11
C GLU A 36 -2.51 -35.15 -12.82
N LYS A 37 -2.97 -33.90 -12.66
CA LYS A 37 -2.08 -32.78 -12.32
C LYS A 37 -1.40 -32.99 -10.97
N LEU A 38 -2.08 -33.57 -9.99
CA LEU A 38 -1.48 -33.85 -8.69
C LEU A 38 -0.34 -34.87 -8.84
N GLU A 39 -0.54 -35.95 -9.57
CA GLU A 39 0.51 -36.93 -9.83
C GLU A 39 1.72 -36.33 -10.55
N GLU A 40 1.50 -35.43 -11.51
CA GLU A 40 2.57 -34.68 -12.18
C GLU A 40 3.31 -33.76 -11.20
N ALA A 41 2.56 -32.96 -10.44
CA ALA A 41 3.11 -32.03 -9.46
C ALA A 41 3.95 -32.76 -8.40
N LEU A 42 3.49 -33.93 -7.94
CA LEU A 42 4.20 -34.79 -6.98
C LEU A 42 5.55 -35.29 -7.51
N LYS A 43 5.63 -35.62 -8.81
CA LYS A 43 6.86 -36.10 -9.48
C LYS A 43 7.79 -34.96 -9.91
N SER A 44 7.28 -33.74 -10.02
CA SER A 44 8.04 -32.56 -10.45
C SER A 44 9.02 -32.05 -9.37
N PRO A 45 10.08 -31.32 -9.76
CA PRO A 45 10.96 -30.63 -8.80
C PRO A 45 10.35 -29.34 -8.22
N LEU A 46 9.11 -28.99 -8.57
CA LEU A 46 8.45 -27.76 -8.13
C LEU A 46 8.23 -27.78 -6.61
N MET A 47 8.40 -26.62 -5.96
CA MET A 47 8.42 -26.52 -4.49
C MET A 47 7.03 -26.42 -3.88
N PHE A 48 6.12 -25.68 -4.51
CA PHE A 48 4.75 -25.50 -4.06
C PHE A 48 3.75 -26.18 -4.99
N ILE A 49 2.67 -26.68 -4.41
CA ILE A 49 1.44 -27.07 -5.10
C ILE A 49 0.38 -26.04 -4.77
N GLU A 50 -0.07 -25.31 -5.78
CA GLU A 50 -1.22 -24.41 -5.69
C GLU A 50 -2.46 -25.15 -6.22
N ALA A 51 -3.55 -25.10 -5.47
CA ALA A 51 -4.80 -25.75 -5.82
C ALA A 51 -6.01 -24.97 -5.32
N ASP A 52 -7.01 -24.89 -6.18
CA ASP A 52 -8.27 -24.19 -5.95
C ASP A 52 -9.27 -25.06 -5.21
N ILE A 53 -10.01 -24.48 -4.27
CA ILE A 53 -10.94 -25.21 -3.41
C ILE A 53 -12.33 -24.58 -3.48
N LEU A 54 -13.34 -25.41 -3.73
CA LEU A 54 -14.74 -25.04 -3.62
C LEU A 54 -15.61 -26.22 -3.17
N ILE A 55 -16.87 -25.95 -2.81
CA ILE A 55 -17.85 -27.00 -2.56
C ILE A 55 -18.33 -27.57 -3.90
N GLY A 56 -18.11 -28.87 -4.10
CA GLY A 56 -18.50 -29.53 -5.34
C GLY A 56 -20.01 -29.69 -5.46
N SER A 57 -20.57 -29.43 -6.64
CA SER A 57 -22.02 -29.50 -6.89
C SER A 57 -22.61 -30.91 -6.72
N SER A 58 -21.76 -31.94 -6.78
CA SER A 58 -22.14 -33.35 -6.67
C SER A 58 -21.29 -34.11 -5.65
N SER A 59 -20.52 -33.39 -4.84
CA SER A 59 -19.63 -33.95 -3.81
C SER A 59 -20.19 -33.65 -2.42
N PRO A 60 -20.09 -34.57 -1.45
CA PRO A 60 -20.49 -34.30 -0.07
C PRO A 60 -19.55 -33.32 0.65
N GLY A 61 -18.45 -32.89 0.02
CA GLY A 61 -17.46 -31.99 0.63
C GLY A 61 -16.59 -31.23 -0.37
N PRO A 62 -15.58 -30.52 0.13
CA PRO A 62 -14.67 -29.71 -0.70
C PRO A 62 -13.94 -30.54 -1.75
N ILE A 63 -13.80 -29.95 -2.94
CA ILE A 63 -13.09 -30.54 -4.07
C ILE A 63 -12.02 -29.58 -4.59
N MET A 64 -11.02 -30.12 -5.28
CA MET A 64 -10.00 -29.29 -5.94
C MET A 64 -10.55 -28.83 -7.30
N ALA A 65 -11.00 -27.58 -7.42
CA ALA A 65 -11.63 -27.04 -8.63
C ALA A 65 -11.61 -25.51 -8.68
N HIS A 66 -11.48 -24.95 -9.89
CA HIS A 66 -11.60 -23.52 -10.16
C HIS A 66 -12.86 -23.23 -10.98
N PRO A 67 -13.65 -22.18 -10.66
CA PRO A 67 -14.78 -21.76 -11.48
C PRO A 67 -14.40 -21.52 -12.96
N PRO A 68 -15.25 -21.87 -13.94
CA PRO A 68 -16.63 -22.32 -13.80
C PRO A 68 -16.79 -23.82 -13.51
N HIS A 69 -15.70 -24.58 -13.33
CA HIS A 69 -15.81 -25.99 -12.99
C HIS A 69 -16.28 -26.15 -11.54
N THR A 70 -17.37 -26.89 -11.34
CA THR A 70 -17.93 -27.19 -10.00
C THR A 70 -17.86 -28.69 -9.65
N THR A 71 -17.12 -29.45 -10.46
CA THR A 71 -16.86 -30.88 -10.29
C THR A 71 -15.36 -31.13 -10.48
N SER A 72 -14.86 -32.19 -9.85
CA SER A 72 -13.46 -32.63 -9.94
C SER A 72 -13.38 -34.12 -9.61
N ASP A 73 -12.35 -34.79 -10.13
CA ASP A 73 -12.01 -36.18 -9.82
C ASP A 73 -11.14 -36.32 -8.55
N LEU A 74 -10.93 -35.18 -7.86
CA LEU A 74 -10.06 -35.06 -6.70
C LEU A 74 -10.76 -34.26 -5.60
N THR A 75 -11.13 -34.95 -4.53
CA THR A 75 -11.60 -34.30 -3.30
C THR A 75 -10.44 -33.69 -2.51
N PHE A 76 -10.73 -32.71 -1.65
CA PHE A 76 -9.72 -32.13 -0.76
C PHE A 76 -9.09 -33.20 0.16
N SER A 77 -9.90 -34.13 0.67
CA SER A 77 -9.41 -35.20 1.54
C SER A 77 -8.45 -36.16 0.83
N GLU A 78 -8.76 -36.51 -0.42
CA GLU A 78 -7.85 -37.30 -1.25
C GLU A 78 -6.58 -36.53 -1.57
N PHE A 79 -6.68 -35.26 -1.97
CA PHE A 79 -5.52 -34.39 -2.17
C PHE A 79 -4.62 -34.38 -0.93
N LEU A 80 -5.18 -34.13 0.26
CA LEU A 80 -4.45 -34.14 1.51
C LEU A 80 -3.80 -35.50 1.79
N ARG A 81 -4.46 -36.62 1.47
CA ARG A 81 -3.88 -37.95 1.66
C ARG A 81 -2.62 -38.17 0.82
N GLU A 82 -2.62 -37.74 -0.44
CA GLU A 82 -1.48 -37.95 -1.33
C GLU A 82 -0.27 -37.05 -0.97
N ILE A 83 -0.49 -35.88 -0.36
CA ILE A 83 0.60 -34.95 -0.02
C ILE A 83 1.28 -35.21 1.33
N LYS A 84 0.69 -36.04 2.22
CA LYS A 84 1.16 -36.28 3.62
C LYS A 84 2.62 -36.70 3.76
N SER A 85 3.22 -37.22 2.70
CA SER A 85 4.61 -37.71 2.72
C SER A 85 5.55 -36.89 1.83
N THR A 86 5.10 -35.72 1.39
CA THR A 86 5.88 -34.82 0.53
C THR A 86 6.57 -33.74 1.36
N SER A 87 7.61 -33.15 0.79
CA SER A 87 8.23 -31.91 1.28
C SER A 87 7.75 -30.69 0.48
N LYS A 88 6.57 -30.77 -0.15
CA LYS A 88 6.03 -29.68 -0.97
C LYS A 88 5.26 -28.72 -0.09
N GLY A 89 5.41 -27.43 -0.36
CA GLY A 89 4.53 -26.41 0.19
C GLY A 89 3.16 -26.47 -0.45
N LEU A 90 2.14 -26.01 0.26
CA LEU A 90 0.76 -25.95 -0.22
C LEU A 90 0.33 -24.50 -0.30
N LYS A 91 -0.30 -24.10 -1.41
CA LYS A 91 -1.06 -22.86 -1.50
C LYS A 91 -2.50 -23.23 -1.80
N LEU A 92 -3.36 -23.09 -0.79
CA LEU A 92 -4.75 -23.51 -0.84
C LEU A 92 -5.61 -22.30 -1.19
N ASP A 93 -6.10 -22.22 -2.42
CA ASP A 93 -6.84 -21.10 -2.96
C ASP A 93 -8.35 -21.29 -2.80
N PHE A 94 -8.93 -20.68 -1.76
CA PHE A 94 -10.35 -20.81 -1.46
C PHE A 94 -11.20 -19.93 -2.40
N LYS A 95 -11.94 -20.60 -3.30
CA LYS A 95 -12.93 -19.98 -4.20
C LYS A 95 -14.34 -19.96 -3.63
N ASP A 96 -14.60 -20.74 -2.59
CA ASP A 96 -15.88 -20.77 -1.86
C ASP A 96 -15.63 -20.79 -0.35
N ILE A 97 -16.17 -19.79 0.35
CA ILE A 97 -16.07 -19.66 1.81
C ILE A 97 -16.72 -20.83 2.56
N ASN A 98 -17.68 -21.52 1.94
CA ASN A 98 -18.34 -22.67 2.57
C ASN A 98 -17.44 -23.90 2.67
N ALA A 99 -16.37 -23.97 1.88
CA ALA A 99 -15.38 -25.03 1.97
C ALA A 99 -14.38 -24.82 3.12
N LEU A 100 -14.23 -23.59 3.61
CA LEU A 100 -13.14 -23.19 4.52
C LEU A 100 -13.10 -24.04 5.78
N GLN A 101 -14.16 -24.01 6.60
CA GLN A 101 -14.18 -24.69 7.89
C GLN A 101 -13.91 -26.20 7.78
N SER A 102 -14.50 -26.87 6.77
CA SER A 102 -14.26 -28.30 6.55
C SER A 102 -12.80 -28.59 6.22
N CYS A 103 -12.17 -27.76 5.37
CA CYS A 103 -10.77 -27.92 5.01
C CYS A 103 -9.84 -27.65 6.21
N LEU A 104 -10.09 -26.59 6.98
CA LEU A 104 -9.30 -26.25 8.16
C LEU A 104 -9.37 -27.36 9.23
N ASN A 105 -10.55 -27.95 9.46
CA ASN A 105 -10.71 -29.06 10.40
C ASN A 105 -9.90 -30.30 9.97
N GLU A 106 -9.87 -30.59 8.67
CA GLU A 106 -9.12 -31.72 8.15
C GLU A 106 -7.61 -31.48 8.22
N LEU A 107 -7.14 -30.27 7.90
CA LEU A 107 -5.75 -29.86 8.11
C LEU A 107 -5.34 -29.98 9.59
N GLU A 108 -6.20 -29.54 10.51
CA GLU A 108 -5.95 -29.63 11.95
C GLU A 108 -5.85 -31.10 12.41
N THR A 109 -6.70 -31.98 11.88
CA THR A 109 -6.67 -33.42 12.15
C THR A 109 -5.40 -34.08 11.59
N GLN A 110 -4.86 -33.57 10.49
CA GLN A 110 -3.70 -34.12 9.80
C GLN A 110 -2.41 -33.35 10.09
N LYS A 111 -2.40 -32.42 11.05
CA LYS A 111 -1.28 -31.50 11.28
C LYS A 111 0.07 -32.19 11.52
N ASP A 112 0.07 -33.38 12.13
CA ASP A 112 1.29 -34.15 12.41
C ASP A 112 1.81 -34.91 11.17
N ASN A 113 1.03 -34.95 10.09
CA ASN A 113 1.34 -35.62 8.84
C ASN A 113 1.60 -34.64 7.69
N ILE A 114 1.66 -33.33 7.94
CA ILE A 114 1.94 -32.33 6.91
C ILE A 114 3.28 -31.68 7.24
N ASN A 115 4.26 -31.88 6.35
CA ASN A 115 5.64 -31.40 6.58
C ASN A 115 5.89 -30.00 6.04
N GLY A 116 5.25 -29.64 4.92
CA GLY A 116 5.52 -28.41 4.19
C GLY A 116 4.76 -27.18 4.71
N PRO A 117 5.19 -25.97 4.33
CA PRO A 117 4.47 -24.74 4.65
C PRO A 117 3.11 -24.69 3.94
N ILE A 118 2.12 -24.08 4.60
CA ILE A 118 0.77 -23.88 4.07
C ILE A 118 0.51 -22.39 3.93
N ILE A 119 0.16 -21.98 2.72
CA ILE A 119 -0.33 -20.65 2.39
C ILE A 119 -1.84 -20.74 2.23
N LEU A 120 -2.58 -20.09 3.12
CA LEU A 120 -4.03 -19.93 2.99
C LEU A 120 -4.30 -18.76 2.05
N ASN A 121 -4.82 -19.04 0.85
CA ASN A 121 -5.04 -18.06 -0.20
C ASN A 121 -6.53 -17.78 -0.41
N ALA A 122 -6.87 -16.52 -0.62
CA ALA A 122 -8.21 -16.15 -1.04
C ALA A 122 -8.30 -14.73 -1.62
N ASP A 123 -9.22 -14.53 -2.55
CA ASP A 123 -9.61 -13.21 -3.04
C ASP A 123 -10.68 -12.59 -2.13
N ILE A 124 -10.26 -11.67 -1.26
CA ILE A 124 -11.09 -11.10 -0.18
C ILE A 124 -11.55 -9.65 -0.43
N VAL A 125 -11.00 -8.99 -1.46
CA VAL A 125 -11.34 -7.61 -1.85
C VAL A 125 -11.56 -7.53 -3.36
N ARG A 126 -12.30 -6.52 -3.84
CA ARG A 126 -12.42 -6.26 -5.27
C ARG A 126 -11.32 -5.33 -5.76
N ALA A 127 -10.73 -5.64 -6.92
CA ALA A 127 -9.85 -4.69 -7.59
C ALA A 127 -10.62 -3.44 -8.06
N ASN A 128 -11.82 -3.65 -8.60
CA ASN A 128 -12.72 -2.63 -9.12
C ASN A 128 -14.20 -3.02 -8.86
N PRO A 129 -15.15 -2.10 -8.62
CA PRO A 129 -16.58 -2.37 -8.49
C PRO A 129 -17.20 -3.41 -9.44
N GLN A 130 -16.74 -3.50 -10.69
CA GLN A 130 -17.26 -4.47 -11.67
C GLN A 130 -16.79 -5.91 -11.42
N CYS A 131 -15.75 -6.11 -10.62
CA CYS A 131 -15.19 -7.43 -10.32
C CYS A 131 -16.21 -8.33 -9.61
N ALA A 132 -16.03 -9.65 -9.80
CA ALA A 132 -16.83 -10.67 -9.13
C ALA A 132 -16.85 -10.47 -7.60
N GLN A 133 -17.90 -10.98 -6.95
CA GLN A 133 -17.95 -10.97 -5.49
C GLN A 133 -16.74 -11.70 -4.91
N PRO A 134 -15.93 -11.07 -4.05
CA PRO A 134 -14.89 -11.77 -3.33
C PRO A 134 -15.51 -12.71 -2.31
N ILE A 135 -14.70 -13.63 -1.76
CA ILE A 135 -15.15 -14.42 -0.62
C ILE A 135 -15.35 -13.51 0.61
N ASP A 136 -16.13 -13.96 1.59
CA ASP A 136 -16.34 -13.19 2.82
C ASP A 136 -15.02 -13.01 3.58
N ALA A 137 -14.47 -11.80 3.51
CA ALA A 137 -13.19 -11.44 4.11
C ALA A 137 -13.17 -11.64 5.63
N GLN A 138 -14.25 -11.25 6.33
CA GLN A 138 -14.28 -11.32 7.79
C GLN A 138 -14.32 -12.77 8.24
N ARG A 139 -15.12 -13.60 7.58
CA ARG A 139 -15.18 -15.04 7.85
C ARG A 139 -13.86 -15.72 7.53
N PHE A 140 -13.27 -15.43 6.36
CA PHE A 140 -11.99 -16.01 5.96
C PHE A 140 -10.87 -15.69 6.95
N LEU A 141 -10.68 -14.41 7.27
CA LEU A 141 -9.62 -13.97 8.18
C LEU A 141 -9.82 -14.53 9.59
N SER A 142 -11.04 -14.45 10.14
CA SER A 142 -11.30 -14.91 11.52
C SER A 142 -11.14 -16.42 11.70
N GLU A 143 -11.72 -17.24 10.79
CA GLU A 143 -11.59 -18.70 10.85
C GLU A 143 -10.14 -19.14 10.61
N SER A 144 -9.46 -18.54 9.63
CA SER A 144 -8.07 -18.89 9.28
C SER A 144 -7.06 -18.47 10.36
N LEU A 145 -7.24 -17.30 10.99
CA LEU A 145 -6.40 -16.88 12.12
C LEU A 145 -6.61 -17.79 13.33
N ALA A 146 -7.87 -18.08 13.67
CA ALA A 146 -8.17 -18.99 14.77
C ALA A 146 -7.55 -20.37 14.54
N PHE A 147 -7.62 -20.89 13.30
CA PHE A 147 -6.93 -22.12 12.92
C PHE A 147 -5.41 -22.00 13.07
N ALA A 148 -4.80 -20.95 12.50
CA ALA A 148 -3.36 -20.75 12.53
C ALA A 148 -2.81 -20.76 13.97
N PHE A 149 -3.47 -20.05 14.89
CA PHE A 149 -3.08 -20.06 16.31
C PHE A 149 -3.21 -21.43 17.01
N ARG A 150 -4.12 -22.32 16.55
CA ARG A 150 -4.27 -23.67 17.12
C ARG A 150 -3.21 -24.66 16.64
N VAL A 151 -2.71 -24.48 15.42
CA VAL A 151 -1.79 -25.44 14.77
C VAL A 151 -0.33 -25.03 14.84
N ILE A 152 -0.01 -23.81 15.26
CA ILE A 152 1.38 -23.45 15.56
C ILE A 152 1.85 -24.09 16.88
N PRO A 153 3.11 -24.55 16.97
CA PRO A 153 4.15 -24.48 15.94
C PRO A 153 4.20 -25.71 15.01
N GLN A 154 3.21 -26.62 15.04
CA GLN A 154 3.24 -27.85 14.22
C GLN A 154 3.19 -27.55 12.73
N LEU A 155 2.37 -26.59 12.31
CA LEU A 155 2.26 -26.15 10.91
C LEU A 155 2.82 -24.74 10.72
N MET A 156 3.51 -24.55 9.60
CA MET A 156 4.00 -23.24 9.15
C MET A 156 2.92 -22.58 8.30
N ILE A 157 2.18 -21.64 8.89
CA ILE A 157 1.04 -20.98 8.24
C ILE A 157 1.43 -19.58 7.75
N SER A 158 1.09 -19.29 6.51
CA SER A 158 1.18 -17.97 5.88
C SER A 158 -0.15 -17.61 5.19
N PHE A 159 -0.34 -16.33 4.88
CA PHE A 159 -1.56 -15.82 4.27
C PHE A 159 -1.26 -15.20 2.90
N SER A 160 -2.07 -15.54 1.90
CA SER A 160 -2.03 -14.93 0.57
C SER A 160 -3.37 -14.25 0.28
N LEU A 161 -3.42 -12.92 0.37
CA LEU A 161 -4.68 -12.17 0.42
C LEU A 161 -4.90 -11.39 -0.87
N GLY A 162 -5.79 -11.86 -1.73
CA GLY A 162 -5.94 -11.39 -3.10
C GLY A 162 -7.13 -10.49 -3.37
N TRP A 163 -7.23 -10.09 -4.64
CA TRP A 163 -8.35 -9.35 -5.17
C TRP A 163 -9.06 -10.18 -6.23
N THR A 164 -10.39 -10.13 -6.23
CA THR A 164 -11.11 -10.47 -7.45
C THR A 164 -10.76 -9.43 -8.51
N THR A 165 -10.32 -9.92 -9.66
CA THR A 165 -9.86 -9.12 -10.79
C THR A 165 -10.68 -9.44 -12.02
N ILE A 166 -10.79 -8.48 -12.93
CA ILE A 166 -11.30 -8.70 -14.28
C ILE A 166 -10.15 -8.40 -15.23
N TYR A 167 -9.96 -9.27 -16.22
CA TYR A 167 -9.20 -8.90 -17.39
C TYR A 167 -10.14 -8.24 -18.39
N ASP A 168 -10.21 -6.92 -18.34
CA ASP A 168 -10.69 -6.13 -19.44
C ASP A 168 -9.55 -5.20 -19.85
N ARG A 169 -9.41 -4.91 -21.15
CA ARG A 169 -8.35 -4.01 -21.65
C ARG A 169 -8.49 -2.57 -21.14
N THR A 170 -9.48 -2.29 -20.31
CA THR A 170 -9.81 -0.98 -19.75
C THR A 170 -9.26 -0.79 -18.33
N SER A 171 -9.22 -1.85 -17.51
CA SER A 171 -8.66 -1.85 -16.17
C SER A 171 -7.21 -2.29 -16.25
N ASN A 172 -6.29 -1.32 -16.24
CA ASN A 172 -4.87 -1.55 -16.44
C ASN A 172 -4.03 -1.46 -15.16
N SER A 173 -4.65 -1.23 -14.00
CA SER A 173 -3.94 -1.00 -12.73
C SER A 173 -4.78 -1.37 -11.50
N TYR A 174 -4.11 -1.76 -10.41
CA TYR A 174 -4.61 -1.61 -9.05
C TYR A 174 -4.64 -0.12 -8.69
N THR A 175 -5.82 0.40 -8.38
CA THR A 175 -6.03 1.80 -7.98
C THR A 175 -5.65 2.01 -6.52
N TRP A 176 -5.44 3.28 -6.13
CA TRP A 176 -5.23 3.64 -4.72
C TRP A 176 -6.38 3.19 -3.83
N SER A 177 -7.63 3.39 -4.27
CA SER A 177 -8.82 2.93 -3.56
C SER A 177 -8.80 1.40 -3.38
N SER A 178 -8.33 0.66 -4.38
CA SER A 178 -8.21 -0.81 -4.32
C SER A 178 -7.23 -1.28 -3.25
N VAL A 179 -6.02 -0.71 -3.21
CA VAL A 179 -5.00 -1.12 -2.21
C VAL A 179 -5.31 -0.61 -0.81
N ILE A 180 -5.95 0.57 -0.67
CA ILE A 180 -6.42 1.08 0.62
C ILE A 180 -7.56 0.22 1.16
N ASN A 181 -8.46 -0.25 0.30
CA ASN A 181 -9.52 -1.18 0.71
C ASN A 181 -8.94 -2.52 1.20
N MET A 182 -7.87 -3.02 0.58
CA MET A 182 -7.14 -4.19 1.08
C MET A 182 -6.55 -3.91 2.46
N TYR A 183 -5.76 -2.84 2.61
CA TYR A 183 -5.19 -2.45 3.90
C TYR A 183 -6.27 -2.40 5.00
N ARG A 184 -7.38 -1.70 4.75
CA ARG A 184 -8.49 -1.60 5.70
C ARG A 184 -9.12 -2.94 6.03
N THR A 185 -9.30 -3.80 5.04
CA THR A 185 -9.92 -5.11 5.26
C THR A 185 -9.09 -5.95 6.22
N ILE A 186 -7.76 -5.91 6.09
CA ILE A 186 -6.86 -6.71 6.92
C ILE A 186 -6.50 -6.05 8.27
N THR A 187 -6.72 -4.74 8.42
CA THR A 187 -6.51 -4.02 9.70
C THR A 187 -7.80 -3.74 10.48
N LYS A 188 -8.97 -4.04 9.91
CA LYS A 188 -10.24 -3.84 10.59
C LYS A 188 -10.41 -4.81 11.77
N ASN A 189 -11.06 -4.35 12.84
CA ASN A 189 -11.33 -5.13 14.05
C ASN A 189 -10.03 -5.67 14.69
N ASP A 190 -10.09 -6.85 15.33
CA ASP A 190 -8.95 -7.52 15.97
C ASP A 190 -8.03 -8.28 14.98
N ASN A 191 -8.12 -7.97 13.68
CA ASN A 191 -7.32 -8.63 12.64
C ASN A 191 -5.84 -8.21 12.68
N TYR A 192 -5.42 -7.27 13.53
CA TYR A 192 -4.00 -6.93 13.74
C TYR A 192 -3.14 -8.15 14.11
N SER A 193 -3.75 -9.18 14.69
CA SER A 193 -3.10 -10.46 14.97
C SER A 193 -2.59 -11.18 13.70
N LEU A 194 -3.09 -10.83 12.51
CA LEU A 194 -2.61 -11.29 11.21
C LEU A 194 -1.14 -10.95 10.97
N PHE A 195 -0.66 -9.80 11.46
CA PHE A 195 0.74 -9.38 11.29
C PHE A 195 1.74 -10.18 12.13
N ASN A 196 1.27 -11.17 12.90
CA ASN A 196 2.13 -12.19 13.50
C ASN A 196 2.53 -13.28 12.51
N PHE A 197 1.91 -13.34 11.33
CA PHE A 197 2.17 -14.34 10.29
C PHE A 197 2.79 -13.70 9.04
N GLU A 198 3.42 -14.52 8.20
CA GLU A 198 3.86 -14.10 6.88
C GLU A 198 2.65 -13.83 5.99
N ILE A 199 2.63 -12.66 5.34
CA ILE A 199 1.59 -12.23 4.42
C ILE A 199 2.23 -11.97 3.07
N THR A 200 1.61 -12.48 2.01
CA THR A 200 1.88 -12.09 0.62
C THR A 200 0.59 -11.64 -0.06
N PHE A 201 0.69 -10.72 -1.01
CA PHE A 201 -0.44 -10.32 -1.85
C PHE A 201 -0.27 -10.98 -3.24
N PRO A 202 -1.21 -11.83 -3.70
CA PRO A 202 -1.16 -12.38 -5.04
C PRO A 202 -1.56 -11.30 -6.05
N ILE A 203 -0.59 -10.85 -6.84
CA ILE A 203 -0.72 -9.72 -7.76
C ILE A 203 -0.82 -10.22 -9.20
N ARG A 204 -1.90 -9.89 -9.89
CA ARG A 204 -2.05 -10.15 -11.32
C ARG A 204 -1.10 -9.25 -12.11
N LEU A 205 -0.24 -9.83 -12.94
CA LEU A 205 0.85 -9.13 -13.62
C LEU A 205 0.37 -7.99 -14.52
N SER A 206 -0.72 -8.17 -15.26
CA SER A 206 -1.27 -7.15 -16.18
C SER A 206 -1.61 -5.83 -15.48
N LEU A 207 -2.07 -5.91 -14.22
CA LEU A 207 -2.37 -4.74 -13.39
C LEU A 207 -1.11 -4.22 -12.69
N ALA A 208 -0.20 -5.10 -12.28
CA ALA A 208 1.02 -4.75 -11.56
C ALA A 208 1.90 -3.74 -12.32
N LEU A 209 1.98 -3.91 -13.64
CA LEU A 209 2.86 -3.13 -14.52
C LEU A 209 2.58 -1.62 -14.47
N ASN A 210 1.36 -1.21 -14.09
CA ASN A 210 0.96 0.19 -13.92
C ASN A 210 0.65 0.56 -12.46
N SER A 211 1.05 -0.27 -11.50
CA SER A 211 0.67 -0.14 -10.08
C SER A 211 1.83 -0.22 -9.09
N PHE A 212 3.05 0.06 -9.57
CA PHE A 212 4.25 -0.05 -8.73
C PHE A 212 4.11 0.69 -7.40
N GLU A 213 3.69 1.96 -7.42
CA GLU A 213 3.60 2.76 -6.19
C GLU A 213 2.49 2.30 -5.23
N GLN A 214 1.34 1.91 -5.76
CA GLN A 214 0.20 1.42 -4.97
C GLN A 214 0.59 0.13 -4.24
N LEU A 215 1.22 -0.79 -4.97
CA LEU A 215 1.67 -2.09 -4.44
C LEU A 215 2.87 -1.92 -3.50
N HIS A 216 3.81 -1.04 -3.84
CA HIS A 216 4.91 -0.65 -2.97
C HIS A 216 4.41 -0.08 -1.66
N TRP A 217 3.48 0.86 -1.72
CA TRP A 217 2.87 1.44 -0.52
C TRP A 217 2.25 0.36 0.35
N LEU A 218 1.37 -0.48 -0.21
CA LEU A 218 0.66 -1.51 0.54
C LEU A 218 1.63 -2.47 1.23
N ALA A 219 2.52 -3.10 0.46
CA ALA A 219 3.47 -4.07 1.00
C ALA A 219 4.45 -3.44 2.02
N THR A 220 4.80 -2.17 1.84
CA THR A 220 5.65 -1.43 2.77
C THR A 220 4.96 -1.20 4.12
N VAL A 221 3.70 -0.74 4.11
CA VAL A 221 2.98 -0.38 5.34
C VAL A 221 2.50 -1.62 6.08
N THR A 222 2.32 -2.75 5.39
CA THR A 222 1.95 -4.04 5.99
C THR A 222 3.14 -4.97 6.26
N LYS A 223 4.35 -4.59 5.83
CA LYS A 223 5.57 -5.42 5.89
C LYS A 223 5.38 -6.81 5.24
N SER A 224 4.71 -6.83 4.09
CA SER A 224 4.27 -8.05 3.40
C SER A 224 5.03 -8.27 2.08
N GLY A 225 4.94 -9.49 1.55
CA GLY A 225 5.45 -9.85 0.22
C GLY A 225 4.42 -9.63 -0.90
N LEU A 226 4.89 -9.82 -2.13
CA LEU A 226 4.08 -9.86 -3.34
C LEU A 226 4.34 -11.18 -4.07
N THR A 227 3.28 -11.83 -4.56
CA THR A 227 3.36 -13.02 -5.41
C THR A 227 2.76 -12.70 -6.76
N PHE A 228 3.58 -12.47 -7.78
CA PHE A 228 3.10 -12.15 -9.12
C PHE A 228 2.59 -13.39 -9.82
N TRP A 229 1.39 -13.31 -10.40
CA TRP A 229 0.80 -14.36 -11.21
C TRP A 229 0.21 -13.81 -12.50
N SER A 230 0.08 -14.66 -13.52
CA SER A 230 -0.55 -14.28 -14.77
C SER A 230 -1.15 -15.50 -15.46
N PRO A 231 -2.37 -15.41 -16.01
CA PRO A 231 -2.81 -16.31 -17.06
C PRO A 231 -1.83 -16.27 -18.24
N ILE A 232 -1.80 -17.37 -18.99
CA ILE A 232 -1.00 -17.51 -20.21
C ILE A 232 -1.48 -16.44 -21.21
N ASP A 233 -0.53 -15.79 -21.90
CA ASP A 233 -0.74 -14.78 -22.94
C ASP A 233 -1.47 -13.48 -22.52
N GLU A 234 -1.72 -13.26 -21.23
CA GLU A 234 -2.38 -12.03 -20.76
C GLU A 234 -1.49 -10.78 -20.91
N VAL A 235 -0.18 -10.96 -20.77
CA VAL A 235 0.83 -9.91 -20.80
C VAL A 235 1.84 -10.21 -21.89
N GLU A 236 2.03 -9.25 -22.80
CA GLU A 236 3.03 -9.36 -23.85
C GLU A 236 4.45 -9.34 -23.28
N TYR A 237 5.30 -10.24 -23.76
CA TYR A 237 6.71 -10.29 -23.38
C TYR A 237 7.50 -9.22 -24.15
N THR A 238 7.55 -8.01 -23.59
CA THR A 238 8.26 -6.86 -24.17
C THR A 238 9.30 -6.33 -23.19
N ASN A 239 10.37 -5.71 -23.70
CA ASN A 239 11.41 -5.08 -22.86
C ASN A 239 10.81 -4.05 -21.89
N GLU A 240 9.79 -3.30 -22.31
CA GLU A 240 9.10 -2.32 -21.46
C GLU A 240 8.42 -2.98 -20.26
N ASN A 241 7.73 -4.11 -20.47
CA ASN A 241 7.10 -4.85 -19.38
C ASN A 241 8.13 -5.51 -18.46
N LEU A 242 9.27 -5.97 -18.98
CA LEU A 242 10.37 -6.51 -18.18
C LEU A 242 11.03 -5.43 -17.30
N ILE A 243 11.23 -4.22 -17.83
CA ILE A 243 11.74 -3.07 -17.04
C ILE A 243 10.73 -2.68 -15.95
N ARG A 244 9.43 -2.67 -16.25
CA ARG A 244 8.40 -2.41 -15.23
C ARG A 244 8.38 -3.48 -14.13
N LEU A 245 8.56 -4.74 -14.51
CA LEU A 245 8.65 -5.86 -13.56
C LEU A 245 9.94 -5.79 -12.72
N SER A 246 11.08 -5.39 -13.30
CA SER A 246 12.37 -5.31 -12.60
C SER A 246 12.34 -4.33 -11.43
N LYS A 247 11.55 -3.25 -11.53
CA LYS A 247 11.36 -2.26 -10.44
C LYS A 247 10.96 -2.92 -9.13
N PHE A 248 10.12 -3.94 -9.15
CA PHE A 248 9.71 -4.65 -7.93
C PHE A 248 10.88 -5.41 -7.28
N ARG A 249 11.92 -5.77 -8.02
CA ARG A 249 13.11 -6.44 -7.45
C ARG A 249 14.17 -5.46 -7.02
N GLU A 250 14.23 -4.31 -7.69
CA GLU A 250 15.11 -3.20 -7.32
C GLU A 250 14.70 -2.56 -5.98
N HIS A 251 13.39 -2.47 -5.72
CA HIS A 251 12.86 -1.74 -4.56
C HIS A 251 12.37 -2.61 -3.40
N PHE A 252 12.41 -3.94 -3.50
CA PHE A 252 12.00 -4.83 -2.41
C PHE A 252 13.10 -5.81 -2.01
N SER A 253 13.03 -6.30 -0.77
CA SER A 253 13.85 -7.43 -0.33
C SER A 253 13.59 -8.64 -1.24
N ARG A 254 14.67 -9.33 -1.62
CA ARG A 254 14.59 -10.58 -2.39
C ARG A 254 13.74 -11.65 -1.69
N SER A 255 13.65 -11.60 -0.37
CA SER A 255 12.85 -12.51 0.44
C SER A 255 11.33 -12.25 0.38
N LEU A 256 10.87 -11.21 -0.32
CA LEU A 256 9.47 -10.76 -0.31
C LEU A 256 8.78 -10.87 -1.68
N ILE A 257 9.51 -11.17 -2.76
CA ILE A 257 8.95 -11.16 -4.11
C ILE A 257 8.99 -12.55 -4.73
N TYR A 258 7.82 -13.16 -4.84
CA TYR A 258 7.58 -14.46 -5.45
C TYR A 258 7.03 -14.31 -6.88
N TYR A 259 7.28 -15.31 -7.73
CA TYR A 259 6.77 -15.34 -9.10
C TYR A 259 6.15 -16.70 -9.43
N ASP A 260 4.85 -16.70 -9.72
CA ASP A 260 4.07 -17.79 -10.32
C ASP A 260 3.67 -17.37 -11.74
N LEU A 261 4.68 -17.20 -12.61
CA LEU A 261 4.50 -16.66 -13.96
C LEU A 261 4.80 -17.71 -15.03
N PRO A 262 4.11 -17.67 -16.18
CA PRO A 262 4.40 -18.56 -17.29
C PRO A 262 5.71 -18.16 -18.01
N SER A 263 6.31 -19.13 -18.71
CA SER A 263 7.35 -18.84 -19.70
C SER A 263 6.83 -17.90 -20.79
N PRO A 264 7.63 -16.91 -21.25
CA PRO A 264 9.06 -16.73 -20.95
C PRO A 264 9.43 -15.85 -19.75
N PHE A 265 8.48 -15.35 -18.95
CA PHE A 265 8.78 -14.48 -17.81
C PHE A 265 9.56 -15.19 -16.70
N ASP A 266 9.18 -16.42 -16.35
CA ASP A 266 9.86 -17.24 -15.33
C ASP A 266 11.34 -17.45 -15.65
N ARG A 267 11.66 -17.71 -16.92
CA ARG A 267 13.02 -17.89 -17.42
C ARG A 267 13.81 -16.60 -17.29
N TRP A 268 13.23 -15.48 -17.72
CA TRP A 268 13.88 -14.18 -17.61
C TRP A 268 14.20 -13.82 -16.15
N ILE A 269 13.27 -14.09 -15.23
CA ILE A 269 13.47 -13.88 -13.79
C ILE A 269 14.66 -14.70 -13.29
N ASN A 270 14.69 -15.99 -13.64
CA ASN A 270 15.74 -16.92 -13.22
C ASN A 270 17.12 -16.57 -13.80
N GLU A 271 17.18 -16.04 -15.03
CA GLU A 271 18.42 -15.72 -15.72
C GLU A 271 18.98 -14.32 -15.37
N THR A 272 18.10 -13.35 -15.10
CA THR A 272 18.48 -11.92 -15.06
C THR A 272 18.60 -11.38 -13.64
N ILE A 273 17.75 -11.85 -12.71
CA ILE A 273 17.56 -11.16 -11.43
C ILE A 273 18.56 -11.64 -10.34
N SER A 274 19.49 -12.53 -10.68
CA SER A 274 20.51 -13.03 -9.74
C SER A 274 21.57 -11.98 -9.34
N LYS A 275 21.72 -10.88 -10.07
CA LYS A 275 22.74 -9.86 -9.78
C LYS A 275 22.27 -8.89 -8.69
N PRO A 276 23.06 -8.67 -7.61
CA PRO A 276 22.76 -7.61 -6.66
C PRO A 276 22.93 -6.28 -7.38
N ASN A 277 21.86 -5.50 -7.48
CA ASN A 277 22.01 -4.11 -7.89
C ASN A 277 22.62 -3.34 -6.70
N GLU A 278 23.74 -2.68 -6.96
CA GLU A 278 24.14 -1.51 -6.20
C GLU A 278 22.96 -0.53 -6.26
N LYS A 279 22.40 -0.19 -5.10
CA LYS A 279 21.25 0.71 -5.01
C LYS A 279 21.62 2.05 -5.65
N ASP A 280 20.87 2.47 -6.66
CA ASP A 280 20.54 3.88 -6.76
C ASP A 280 19.61 4.17 -5.57
N ILE A 281 20.18 4.77 -4.51
CA ILE A 281 19.43 5.14 -3.32
C ILE A 281 18.54 6.33 -3.71
N CYS A 282 17.34 6.05 -4.22
CA CYS A 282 16.28 7.05 -4.24
C CYS A 282 15.99 7.45 -2.78
N PRO A 283 15.98 8.74 -2.44
CA PRO A 283 15.64 9.20 -1.09
C PRO A 283 14.27 8.65 -0.69
N SER A 284 14.20 7.87 0.40
CA SER A 284 12.92 7.41 0.91
C SER A 284 12.23 8.54 1.64
N MET A 285 10.94 8.74 1.38
CA MET A 285 10.12 9.68 2.14
C MET A 285 10.14 9.38 3.65
N LYS A 286 10.34 8.12 4.04
CA LYS A 286 10.52 7.73 5.45
C LYS A 286 11.81 8.25 6.06
N ASP A 287 12.83 8.57 5.28
CA ASP A 287 14.10 9.08 5.81
C ASP A 287 13.96 10.55 6.25
N HIS A 288 13.03 11.28 5.62
CA HIS A 288 12.84 12.71 5.84
C HIS A 288 11.55 13.06 6.58
N TRP A 289 10.52 12.21 6.51
CA TRP A 289 9.21 12.48 7.09
C TRP A 289 8.83 11.44 8.14
N HIS A 290 8.05 11.87 9.13
CA HIS A 290 7.49 11.03 10.18
C HIS A 290 6.08 11.49 10.56
N THR A 291 5.29 10.56 11.06
CA THR A 291 3.96 10.83 11.64
C THR A 291 4.10 11.15 13.13
N THR A 292 3.07 11.80 13.68
CA THR A 292 2.97 12.04 15.12
C THR A 292 2.72 10.73 15.88
N THR A 293 3.35 10.57 17.04
CA THR A 293 3.15 9.42 17.92
C THR A 293 1.66 9.22 18.25
N GLY A 294 1.16 8.01 18.05
CA GLY A 294 -0.25 7.64 18.23
C GLY A 294 -1.13 7.86 16.99
N GLN A 295 -0.57 8.32 15.87
CA GLN A 295 -1.24 8.48 14.57
C GLN A 295 -0.66 7.54 13.49
N GLU A 296 0.12 6.53 13.86
CA GLU A 296 0.82 5.64 12.93
C GLU A 296 -0.14 4.84 12.04
N ASP A 297 -1.32 4.50 12.55
CA ASP A 297 -2.36 3.79 11.79
C ASP A 297 -3.20 4.74 10.91
N ASP A 298 -3.05 6.06 11.11
CA ASP A 298 -3.83 7.10 10.43
C ASP A 298 -3.01 7.85 9.35
N VAL A 299 -1.68 7.76 9.42
CA VAL A 299 -0.72 8.31 8.44
C VAL A 299 0.28 7.25 8.04
N LEU A 300 0.07 6.68 6.85
CA LEU A 300 0.83 5.53 6.39
C LEU A 300 1.89 5.95 5.38
N VAL A 301 3.14 5.99 5.83
CA VAL A 301 4.29 6.44 5.04
C VAL A 301 5.00 5.25 4.39
N SER A 302 5.15 5.30 3.07
CA SER A 302 6.00 4.40 2.27
C SER A 302 7.25 5.15 1.77
N ASP A 303 8.08 4.51 0.95
CA ASP A 303 9.29 5.18 0.44
C ASP A 303 9.00 6.28 -0.58
N PHE A 304 7.86 6.23 -1.28
CA PHE A 304 7.52 7.20 -2.33
C PHE A 304 6.37 8.14 -1.98
N SER A 305 5.49 7.70 -1.07
CA SER A 305 4.29 8.45 -0.73
C SER A 305 3.81 8.17 0.69
N ALA A 306 3.13 9.15 1.28
CA ALA A 306 2.31 8.98 2.47
C ALA A 306 0.83 9.02 2.09
N VAL A 307 0.01 8.22 2.77
CA VAL A 307 -1.45 8.24 2.65
C VAL A 307 -2.02 8.66 4.00
N LEU A 308 -2.78 9.75 4.01
CA LEU A 308 -3.57 10.18 5.15
C LEU A 308 -4.91 9.46 5.10
N LEU A 309 -5.30 8.77 6.18
CA LEU A 309 -6.55 7.99 6.26
C LEU A 309 -7.63 8.65 7.13
N LYS A 310 -7.29 9.67 7.93
CA LYS A 310 -8.22 10.41 8.80
C LYS A 310 -7.97 11.91 8.76
N SER A 311 -8.94 12.67 9.26
CA SER A 311 -8.79 14.10 9.55
C SER A 311 -7.94 14.34 10.80
N ASN A 312 -7.33 15.52 10.88
CA ASN A 312 -6.52 16.02 12.00
C ASN A 312 -5.29 15.15 12.29
N VAL A 313 -4.68 14.64 11.22
CA VAL A 313 -3.46 13.82 11.27
C VAL A 313 -2.29 14.60 10.70
N PHE A 314 -1.10 14.41 11.25
CA PHE A 314 0.07 15.21 10.91
C PHE A 314 1.21 14.35 10.39
N LEU A 315 1.79 14.79 9.27
CA LEU A 315 3.06 14.32 8.75
C LEU A 315 4.07 15.47 8.81
N ARG A 316 5.28 15.24 9.33
CA ARG A 316 6.27 16.31 9.56
C ARG A 316 7.67 15.91 9.14
N THR A 317 8.51 16.89 8.85
CA THR A 317 9.93 16.66 8.64
C THR A 317 10.61 16.20 9.93
N LYS A 318 11.48 15.19 9.81
CA LYS A 318 12.34 14.69 10.91
C LYS A 318 13.46 15.67 11.24
N GLN A 319 13.88 16.46 10.27
CA GLN A 319 14.87 17.52 10.45
C GLN A 319 14.17 18.85 10.65
N THR A 320 14.83 19.72 11.43
CA THR A 320 14.49 21.13 11.51
C THR A 320 15.25 21.91 10.44
N PHE A 321 14.71 23.06 10.07
CA PHE A 321 15.28 23.95 9.07
C PHE A 321 15.74 25.24 9.72
N ASP A 322 16.89 25.76 9.30
CA ASP A 322 17.38 27.07 9.73
C ASP A 322 16.58 28.18 9.04
N SER A 323 16.02 29.07 9.85
CA SER A 323 15.30 30.26 9.44
C SER A 323 16.09 31.32 8.69
N THR A 324 17.42 31.24 8.72
CA THR A 324 18.31 32.21 8.10
C THR A 324 18.75 31.81 6.70
N VAL A 325 18.38 30.62 6.23
CA VAL A 325 18.76 30.05 4.93
C VAL A 325 17.53 29.86 4.08
N ASP A 326 17.67 30.11 2.78
CA ASP A 326 16.61 29.83 1.81
C ASP A 326 16.26 28.33 1.81
N CYS A 327 14.97 28.02 1.86
CA CYS A 327 14.48 26.65 1.85
C CYS A 327 13.43 26.48 0.77
N THR A 328 13.53 25.39 0.01
CA THR A 328 12.48 25.00 -0.92
C THR A 328 11.93 23.63 -0.54
N TRP A 329 10.61 23.55 -0.47
CA TRP A 329 9.94 22.27 -0.35
C TRP A 329 8.77 22.23 -1.31
N SER A 330 8.54 21.04 -1.86
CA SER A 330 7.55 20.83 -2.89
C SER A 330 6.92 19.47 -2.73
N GLY A 331 5.80 19.28 -3.39
CA GLY A 331 5.17 17.99 -3.38
C GLY A 331 3.96 17.92 -4.27
N THR A 332 3.38 16.73 -4.30
CA THR A 332 2.11 16.47 -4.96
C THR A 332 1.10 15.99 -3.96
N ILE A 333 -0.10 16.55 -4.01
CA ILE A 333 -1.28 16.15 -3.25
C ILE A 333 -2.25 15.54 -4.23
N GLU A 334 -2.75 14.34 -3.96
CA GLU A 334 -3.83 13.71 -4.71
C GLU A 334 -4.96 13.32 -3.75
N PHE A 335 -6.17 13.81 -4.01
CA PHE A 335 -7.35 13.51 -3.22
C PHE A 335 -8.03 12.24 -3.77
N LEU A 336 -7.89 11.11 -3.06
CA LEU A 336 -8.25 9.77 -3.52
C LEU A 336 -9.72 9.39 -3.28
N SER A 337 -10.54 10.30 -2.75
CA SER A 337 -11.94 10.08 -2.38
C SER A 337 -12.91 10.30 -3.55
N ASP A 338 -14.01 9.55 -3.57
CA ASP A 338 -15.17 9.81 -4.44
C ASP A 338 -15.64 11.27 -4.33
N ALA A 339 -16.23 11.78 -5.41
CA ALA A 339 -16.61 13.18 -5.59
C ALA A 339 -17.57 13.77 -4.53
N SER A 340 -18.07 12.98 -3.57
CA SER A 340 -19.11 13.37 -2.60
C SER A 340 -18.61 14.14 -1.37
N SER A 341 -17.35 13.99 -0.93
CA SER A 341 -16.80 14.81 0.16
C SER A 341 -16.15 16.07 -0.41
N GLN A 342 -16.94 17.15 -0.58
CA GLN A 342 -16.43 18.44 -1.06
C GLN A 342 -15.55 19.16 -0.02
N SER A 343 -15.61 18.75 1.24
CA SER A 343 -15.00 19.45 2.37
C SER A 343 -13.67 18.84 2.80
N GLN A 344 -12.70 18.67 1.90
CA GLN A 344 -11.36 18.15 2.24
C GLN A 344 -10.29 19.17 1.89
N ALA A 345 -9.32 19.34 2.78
CA ALA A 345 -8.10 20.10 2.52
C ALA A 345 -6.86 19.41 3.08
N VAL A 346 -5.74 19.78 2.48
CA VAL A 346 -4.41 19.52 3.00
C VAL A 346 -3.82 20.88 3.41
N LEU A 347 -3.42 20.98 4.68
CA LEU A 347 -2.81 22.17 5.25
C LEU A 347 -1.30 21.94 5.32
N CYS A 348 -0.56 22.84 4.68
CA CYS A 348 0.88 22.86 4.61
C CYS A 348 1.40 23.93 5.58
N TYR A 349 2.13 23.51 6.62
CA TYR A 349 2.61 24.37 7.69
C TYR A 349 4.11 24.58 7.62
N LEU A 350 4.53 25.80 7.96
CA LEU A 350 5.87 26.11 8.45
C LEU A 350 5.75 26.55 9.91
N ALA A 351 6.13 25.69 10.86
CA ALA A 351 5.89 25.92 12.30
C ALA A 351 7.17 25.90 13.13
N GLU A 352 7.27 26.79 14.12
CA GLU A 352 8.44 26.98 15.00
C GLU A 352 8.67 25.80 15.97
N THR A 353 7.63 25.01 16.31
CA THR A 353 7.76 23.93 17.29
C THR A 353 7.15 22.61 16.82
N GLU A 354 7.61 21.51 17.42
CA GLU A 354 7.03 20.17 17.24
C GLU A 354 5.58 20.04 17.73
N HIS A 355 5.02 21.02 18.46
CA HIS A 355 3.68 20.91 19.05
C HIS A 355 2.83 22.14 18.76
N THR A 356 1.83 21.99 17.90
CA THR A 356 0.60 22.83 17.78
C THR A 356 0.77 24.32 18.06
N SER A 357 1.90 24.92 17.68
CA SER A 357 2.11 26.34 17.86
C SER A 357 1.37 27.08 16.76
N LYS A 358 0.62 28.11 17.17
CA LYS A 358 -0.10 29.07 16.33
C LYS A 358 0.83 30.11 15.71
N ALA A 359 2.14 29.86 15.68
CA ALA A 359 3.13 30.77 15.13
C ALA A 359 3.70 30.13 13.87
N GLY A 360 3.38 30.70 12.71
CA GLY A 360 3.78 30.13 11.44
C GLY A 360 2.88 30.51 10.26
N MET A 361 3.24 29.98 9.09
CA MET A 361 2.45 30.09 7.87
C MET A 361 1.70 28.78 7.63
N THR A 362 0.41 28.88 7.30
CA THR A 362 -0.46 27.78 6.90
C THR A 362 -0.95 28.02 5.48
N ILE A 363 -0.76 27.04 4.60
CA ILE A 363 -1.30 27.05 3.25
C ILE A 363 -2.33 25.91 3.16
N THR A 364 -3.59 26.26 3.02
CA THR A 364 -4.70 25.33 2.86
C THR A 364 -4.94 25.11 1.37
N ILE A 365 -4.81 23.87 0.90
CA ILE A 365 -5.18 23.47 -0.47
C ILE A 365 -6.39 22.55 -0.35
N SER A 366 -7.55 23.00 -0.81
CA SER A 366 -8.77 22.19 -0.77
C SER A 366 -8.97 21.34 -2.02
N LYS A 367 -9.74 20.27 -1.89
CA LYS A 367 -10.20 19.45 -3.01
C LYS A 367 -11.01 20.26 -4.02
N THR A 368 -11.74 21.29 -3.59
CA THR A 368 -12.51 22.18 -4.47
C THR A 368 -11.66 23.21 -5.19
N GLY A 369 -10.35 23.25 -4.92
CA GLY A 369 -9.41 24.16 -5.57
C GLY A 369 -9.33 25.52 -4.91
N SER A 370 -9.92 25.70 -3.73
CA SER A 370 -9.70 26.89 -2.92
C SER A 370 -8.32 26.82 -2.27
N ILE A 371 -7.57 27.91 -2.37
CA ILE A 371 -6.30 28.10 -1.69
C ILE A 371 -6.46 29.23 -0.69
N GLU A 372 -6.06 28.96 0.55
CA GLU A 372 -6.01 29.97 1.60
C GLU A 372 -4.60 29.99 2.18
N VAL A 373 -4.00 31.17 2.28
CA VAL A 373 -2.72 31.36 2.97
C VAL A 373 -3.03 32.17 4.23
N VAL A 374 -2.67 31.64 5.39
CA VAL A 374 -2.82 32.32 6.67
C VAL A 374 -1.45 32.40 7.33
N TYR A 375 -1.06 33.61 7.71
CA TYR A 375 0.11 33.83 8.55
C TYR A 375 -0.40 34.14 9.96
N GLU A 376 -0.01 33.35 10.96
CA GLU A 376 -0.27 33.66 12.36
C GLU A 376 1.06 34.03 13.04
N ASN A 377 1.16 35.25 13.57
CA ASN A 377 2.26 35.66 14.45
C ASN A 377 1.81 35.65 15.91
N SER A 378 2.76 35.72 16.84
CA SER A 378 2.52 35.90 18.27
C SER A 378 1.71 37.16 18.64
N GLN A 379 1.36 38.01 17.67
CA GLN A 379 0.57 39.25 17.79
C GLN A 379 -0.76 39.22 16.99
N GLY A 380 -1.17 38.08 16.40
CA GLY A 380 -2.50 37.85 15.82
C GLY A 380 -2.87 38.56 14.51
N SER A 381 -1.98 38.75 13.54
CA SER A 381 -2.35 39.31 12.21
C SER A 381 -2.46 38.26 11.10
N SER A 382 -3.66 37.99 10.59
CA SER A 382 -3.90 37.17 9.39
C SER A 382 -4.04 38.03 8.13
N GLN A 383 -3.58 37.51 6.99
CA GLN A 383 -3.86 38.08 5.66
C GLN A 383 -4.35 36.92 4.78
N SER A 384 -5.64 36.89 4.45
CA SER A 384 -6.24 35.92 3.52
C SER A 384 -6.34 36.54 2.13
N ASP A 385 -5.97 35.79 1.10
CA ASP A 385 -6.28 36.14 -0.30
C ASP A 385 -7.33 35.14 -0.81
N GLU A 386 -8.60 35.49 -0.68
CA GLU A 386 -9.74 34.56 -0.79
C GLU A 386 -10.20 34.25 -2.23
N SER A 387 -9.52 34.72 -3.27
CA SER A 387 -10.14 34.80 -4.61
C SER A 387 -9.74 33.73 -5.63
N LEU A 388 -8.95 32.71 -5.24
CA LEU A 388 -8.35 31.79 -6.19
C LEU A 388 -8.93 30.38 -6.07
N VAL A 389 -9.80 30.05 -7.03
CA VAL A 389 -10.47 28.74 -7.14
C VAL A 389 -10.13 28.11 -8.48
N PHE A 390 -9.43 26.98 -8.47
CA PHE A 390 -9.28 26.13 -9.65
C PHE A 390 -9.37 24.64 -9.26
N PRO A 391 -10.53 24.00 -9.48
CA PRO A 391 -10.79 22.66 -8.99
C PRO A 391 -9.91 21.62 -9.70
N SER A 392 -9.24 20.78 -8.91
CA SER A 392 -8.53 19.59 -9.37
C SER A 392 -8.57 18.50 -8.29
N TYR A 393 -8.36 17.25 -8.72
CA TYR A 393 -8.18 16.13 -7.79
C TYR A 393 -6.71 15.93 -7.41
N ALA A 394 -5.80 16.63 -8.10
CA ALA A 394 -4.37 16.55 -7.84
C ALA A 394 -3.69 17.91 -8.05
N TYR A 395 -2.83 18.29 -7.10
CA TYR A 395 -2.08 19.54 -7.10
C TYR A 395 -0.61 19.24 -6.92
N ALA A 396 0.25 19.90 -7.68
CA ALA A 396 1.64 20.10 -7.30
C ALA A 396 1.77 21.45 -6.60
N PHE A 397 2.60 21.51 -5.58
CA PHE A 397 2.95 22.76 -4.92
C PHE A 397 4.46 22.87 -4.78
N ARG A 398 4.97 24.11 -4.79
CA ARG A 398 6.35 24.47 -4.46
C ARG A 398 6.30 25.70 -3.58
N ILE A 399 6.96 25.63 -2.43
CA ILE A 399 7.05 26.73 -1.49
C ILE A 399 8.54 27.03 -1.34
N LYS A 400 8.94 28.20 -1.81
CA LYS A 400 10.28 28.74 -1.65
C LYS A 400 10.22 29.83 -0.58
N ASP A 401 10.74 29.48 0.60
CA ASP A 401 10.89 30.40 1.70
C ASP A 401 12.27 31.06 1.61
N SER A 402 12.30 32.37 1.40
CA SER A 402 13.52 33.18 1.34
C SER A 402 13.51 34.22 2.45
N ILE A 403 14.68 34.77 2.79
CA ILE A 403 14.87 35.69 3.93
C ILE A 403 13.82 36.82 4.03
N SER A 404 13.35 37.37 2.89
CA SER A 404 12.40 38.48 2.85
C SER A 404 11.03 38.15 2.24
N THR A 405 10.88 36.99 1.61
CA THR A 405 9.73 36.66 0.77
C THR A 405 9.47 35.17 0.76
N ILE A 406 8.19 34.79 0.83
CA ILE A 406 7.77 33.41 0.58
C ILE A 406 7.08 33.38 -0.78
N HIS A 407 7.62 32.59 -1.70
CA HIS A 407 7.04 32.34 -3.01
C HIS A 407 6.33 30.99 -3.01
N ILE A 408 5.05 30.97 -3.38
CA ILE A 408 4.20 29.78 -3.40
C ILE A 408 3.70 29.58 -4.82
N GLU A 409 4.02 28.43 -5.40
CA GLU A 409 3.52 27.98 -6.68
C GLU A 409 2.60 26.78 -6.45
N ILE A 410 1.38 26.82 -6.98
CA ILE A 410 0.45 25.68 -6.94
C ILE A 410 -0.11 25.46 -8.34
N SER A 411 -0.02 24.24 -8.86
CA SER A 411 -0.49 23.88 -10.20
C SER A 411 -1.35 22.61 -10.18
N SER A 412 -2.41 22.59 -10.97
CA SER A 412 -3.23 21.37 -11.16
C SER A 412 -2.51 20.33 -12.01
N LEU A 413 -2.63 19.04 -11.67
CA LEU A 413 -1.92 17.95 -12.35
C LEU A 413 -2.79 17.14 -13.33
N HIS A 414 -4.11 17.19 -13.21
CA HIS A 414 -5.04 16.49 -14.13
C HIS A 414 -6.09 17.45 -14.69
N ILE A 415 -6.11 17.58 -16.03
CA ILE A 415 -7.20 18.21 -16.79
C ILE A 415 -7.73 17.18 -17.79
N GLU A 416 -8.75 16.41 -17.40
CA GLU A 416 -9.55 15.61 -18.33
C GLU A 416 -10.97 16.17 -18.39
N ASN A 417 -11.13 17.32 -19.08
CA ASN A 417 -12.31 17.69 -19.87
C ASN A 417 -12.14 19.12 -20.43
N LEU A 418 -11.64 19.20 -21.67
CA LEU A 418 -11.69 20.38 -22.52
C LEU A 418 -13.08 20.48 -23.17
N SER A 419 -14.09 20.94 -22.43
CA SER A 419 -15.36 21.37 -23.03
C SER A 419 -15.97 22.64 -22.44
N SER A 420 -15.37 23.21 -21.40
CA SER A 420 -15.69 24.56 -20.95
C SER A 420 -14.43 25.28 -20.48
N LEU A 421 -13.66 25.81 -21.44
CA LEU A 421 -12.71 26.89 -21.15
C LEU A 421 -13.51 28.13 -20.72
N SER A 422 -13.71 28.29 -19.42
CA SER A 422 -13.66 29.63 -18.83
C SER A 422 -12.24 29.87 -18.34
N SER A 423 -11.85 31.13 -18.24
CA SER A 423 -10.50 31.66 -18.03
C SER A 423 -9.88 31.37 -16.65
N THR A 424 -9.94 30.14 -16.16
CA THR A 424 -9.36 29.77 -14.85
C THR A 424 -7.86 29.44 -14.98
N PRO A 425 -7.00 29.98 -14.10
CA PRO A 425 -5.58 29.68 -14.09
C PRO A 425 -5.32 28.18 -13.85
N THR A 426 -4.40 27.58 -14.61
CA THR A 426 -3.91 26.20 -14.39
C THR A 426 -2.81 26.11 -13.33
N SER A 427 -2.25 27.27 -12.98
CA SER A 427 -1.22 27.48 -11.98
C SER A 427 -1.41 28.84 -11.33
N ILE A 428 -1.02 28.92 -10.06
CA ILE A 428 -1.09 30.11 -9.23
C ILE A 428 0.26 30.36 -8.62
N GLU A 429 0.69 31.62 -8.70
CA GLU A 429 1.89 32.12 -8.06
C GLU A 429 1.47 33.20 -7.06
N LEU A 430 1.86 33.01 -5.80
CA LEU A 430 1.64 33.96 -4.72
C LEU A 430 2.99 34.35 -4.13
N THR A 431 3.20 35.65 -3.95
CA THR A 431 4.37 36.18 -3.24
C THR A 431 3.90 36.85 -1.95
N VAL A 432 4.30 36.30 -0.81
CA VAL A 432 4.04 36.87 0.51
C VAL A 432 5.29 37.63 0.95
N PHE A 433 5.17 38.94 1.12
CA PHE A 433 6.25 39.79 1.60
C PHE A 433 6.29 39.78 3.13
N LEU A 434 7.45 39.43 3.69
CA LEU A 434 7.68 39.47 5.13
C LEU A 434 8.19 40.87 5.50
N ASP A 435 7.55 41.56 6.45
CA ASP A 435 8.04 42.84 6.95
C ASP A 435 9.43 42.64 7.58
N THR A 436 10.40 43.47 7.20
CA THR A 436 11.79 43.40 7.68
C THR A 436 11.94 43.58 9.21
N ASN A 437 10.99 44.26 9.88
CA ASN A 437 10.90 44.32 11.34
C ASN A 437 10.17 43.11 11.95
N ARG A 438 9.64 42.24 11.09
CA ARG A 438 9.05 40.93 11.35
C ARG A 438 9.86 39.86 10.63
N ARG A 439 11.20 39.91 10.77
CA ARG A 439 12.00 38.68 10.71
C ARG A 439 11.27 37.61 11.54
N ARG A 440 11.51 36.33 11.29
CA ARG A 440 11.13 35.26 12.23
C ARG A 440 11.67 35.65 13.62
N ILE A 441 10.88 36.39 14.42
CA ILE A 441 11.30 36.96 15.70
C ILE A 441 11.14 35.83 16.67
N THR A 442 12.23 35.08 16.71
CA THR A 442 12.63 34.25 17.81
C THR A 442 12.55 35.05 19.10
N SER A 443 11.87 34.52 20.12
CA SER A 443 11.92 35.10 21.46
C SER A 443 13.28 34.91 22.13
N SER A 444 14.16 34.07 21.54
CA SER A 444 15.53 33.82 21.96
C SER A 444 16.38 33.22 20.81
N ASP A 445 17.71 33.29 20.87
CA ASP A 445 18.60 32.68 19.86
C ASP A 445 18.39 31.15 19.64
N GLU A 446 17.61 30.48 20.49
CA GLU A 446 17.25 29.05 20.39
C GLU A 446 16.11 28.77 19.39
N ASP A 447 15.28 29.76 19.01
CA ASP A 447 14.08 29.55 18.16
C ASP A 447 14.34 29.69 16.64
N LYS A 448 15.59 29.56 16.18
CA LYS A 448 15.96 29.75 14.75
C LYS A 448 15.54 28.59 13.83
N HIS A 449 14.85 27.60 14.36
CA HIS A 449 14.58 26.34 13.70
C HIS A 449 13.07 26.11 13.54
N PHE A 450 12.65 25.55 12.41
CA PHE A 450 11.23 25.23 12.14
C PHE A 450 11.07 23.83 11.54
N HIS A 451 9.84 23.30 11.56
CA HIS A 451 9.44 22.09 10.85
C HIS A 451 8.48 22.43 9.71
N ALA A 452 8.60 21.68 8.61
CA ALA A 452 7.52 21.59 7.63
C ALA A 452 6.56 20.48 8.04
N ALA A 453 5.27 20.76 7.99
CA ALA A 453 4.24 19.77 8.32
C ALA A 453 3.09 19.80 7.32
N VAL A 454 2.43 18.66 7.16
CA VAL A 454 1.24 18.49 6.36
C VAL A 454 0.15 17.89 7.24
N MET A 455 -1.04 18.49 7.24
CA MET A 455 -2.22 17.99 7.94
C MET A 455 -3.37 17.75 6.98
N GLY A 456 -4.03 16.61 7.10
CA GLY A 456 -5.34 16.42 6.46
C GLY A 456 -6.44 17.03 7.34
N GLN A 457 -7.30 17.90 6.78
CA GLN A 457 -8.48 18.43 7.47
C GLN A 457 -9.79 18.31 6.66
N ASN A 458 -10.91 18.10 7.36
CA ASN A 458 -12.24 18.31 6.81
C ASN A 458 -12.72 19.74 7.05
N ILE A 459 -13.21 20.42 6.01
CA ILE A 459 -13.54 21.87 6.02
C ILE A 459 -15.05 22.13 6.28
N GLU A 460 -15.81 21.17 6.80
CA GLU A 460 -17.20 21.47 7.18
C GLU A 460 -17.22 22.46 8.34
N HIS A 461 -17.70 23.68 8.06
CA HIS A 461 -17.86 24.83 8.94
C HIS A 461 -16.57 25.46 9.53
N MET A 462 -15.87 26.27 8.74
CA MET A 462 -15.16 27.46 9.25
C MET A 462 -16.12 28.57 9.72
N SER A 463 -17.21 28.21 10.42
CA SER A 463 -18.10 29.17 11.07
C SER A 463 -18.11 28.88 12.57
N SER A 464 -17.27 29.62 13.30
CA SER A 464 -17.33 29.88 14.74
C SER A 464 -18.22 28.94 15.57
N THR A 465 -17.68 27.83 16.06
CA THR A 465 -17.99 27.26 17.39
C THR A 465 -17.07 26.07 17.67
N ASN A 466 -16.55 25.99 18.90
CA ASN A 466 -15.61 24.98 19.40
C ASN A 466 -16.20 23.56 19.50
N HIS A 467 -16.54 22.94 18.37
CA HIS A 467 -16.72 21.50 18.30
C HIS A 467 -16.03 20.93 17.07
N ILE A 468 -14.88 20.28 17.31
CA ILE A 468 -14.19 19.44 16.33
C ILE A 468 -15.10 18.22 16.08
N PRO A 469 -15.68 18.04 14.87
CA PRO A 469 -16.46 16.85 14.58
C PRO A 469 -15.50 15.65 14.53
N ASN A 470 -15.92 14.55 15.15
CA ASN A 470 -15.20 13.28 15.08
C ASN A 470 -15.09 12.81 13.61
N GLY A 471 -13.86 12.82 13.10
CA GLY A 471 -13.32 11.82 12.17
C GLY A 471 -14.11 11.58 10.89
N GLY A 472 -14.13 12.54 9.97
CA GLY A 472 -14.35 12.19 8.57
C GLY A 472 -13.06 11.72 7.91
N ILE A 473 -13.21 10.82 6.95
CA ILE A 473 -12.09 10.16 6.28
C ILE A 473 -11.53 11.11 5.25
N ILE A 474 -10.26 11.48 5.40
CA ILE A 474 -9.50 12.14 4.34
C ILE A 474 -8.73 11.05 3.65
N PHE A 475 -8.70 11.13 2.32
CA PHE A 475 -7.81 10.30 1.54
C PHE A 475 -6.96 11.22 0.70
N SER A 476 -5.78 11.54 1.21
CA SER A 476 -4.81 12.32 0.46
C SER A 476 -3.54 11.51 0.35
N ARG A 477 -3.07 11.31 -0.89
CA ARG A 477 -1.71 10.86 -1.15
C ARG A 477 -0.81 12.08 -1.23
N LEU A 478 0.29 12.02 -0.50
CA LEU A 478 1.34 13.03 -0.51
C LEU A 478 2.61 12.41 -1.06
N ARG A 479 3.24 13.07 -2.03
CA ARG A 479 4.67 12.89 -2.31
C ARG A 479 5.35 14.19 -1.96
N LEU A 480 6.33 14.15 -1.08
CA LEU A 480 6.98 15.35 -0.55
C LEU A 480 8.47 15.25 -0.83
N THR A 481 9.03 16.31 -1.42
CA THR A 481 10.45 16.48 -1.67
C THR A 481 10.94 17.72 -0.96
N GLN A 482 12.16 17.63 -0.43
CA GLN A 482 12.80 18.70 0.32
C GLN A 482 14.16 18.97 -0.33
N GLU A 483 14.41 20.23 -0.69
CA GLU A 483 15.72 20.70 -1.14
C GLU A 483 16.15 21.87 -0.27
N LEU A 484 17.22 21.66 0.51
CA LEU A 484 17.94 22.74 1.16
C LEU A 484 18.83 23.39 0.10
N ILE A 485 18.50 24.62 -0.29
CA ILE A 485 19.34 25.41 -1.19
C ILE A 485 20.11 26.39 -0.32
N SER A 486 21.34 26.03 0.09
CA SER A 486 22.24 27.06 0.61
C SER A 486 22.75 27.87 -0.58
N THR A 487 22.25 29.08 -0.73
CA THR A 487 22.90 30.08 -1.58
C THR A 487 24.16 30.55 -0.84
N ASP A 488 25.32 30.08 -1.29
CA ASP A 488 26.64 30.56 -0.85
C ASP A 488 26.83 32.07 -1.10
#